data_AF-A0AAW9S675-F1
#
_entry.id   AF-A0AAW9S675-F1
#
_cell.length_a   1.000
_cell.length_b   1.000
_cell.length_c   1.000
_cell.angle_alpha   90.00
_cell.angle_beta   90.00
_cell.angle_gamma   90.00
#
_symmetry.space_group_name_H-M   'P 1'
#
loop_
_entity.id
_entity.type
_entity.pdbx_description
1 polymer ?
#
loop_
_entity_poly.entity_id
_entity_poly.type
_entity_poly.pdbx_seq_one_letter_code
_entity_poly.pdbx_strand_id
1 'polypeptide(L)'
;MMNSLKRRLSYSRSRLREIFDRTDGHCHICHGKLSFERYAKFGEQGSWEVEHSKPKAKGGTDRLTNLYPACITCNRSKGTRSTRSIRARFGFTRAPYSKAKKRRIKKRNRRFGAVLGGALGVCWGATGAAILIVVGLLLGNFLGPRK
;
A
#
# COMPACT_ATOMS: atom_id res chain seq x y z
N MET A 1 -41.82 0.64 -11.93
CA MET A 1 -40.75 1.67 -11.97
C MET A 1 -39.57 1.20 -11.12
N MET A 2 -38.40 0.96 -11.72
CA MET A 2 -37.07 1.11 -11.08
C MET A 2 -36.03 1.06 -12.19
N ASN A 3 -35.88 2.22 -12.84
CA ASN A 3 -34.88 2.48 -13.86
C ASN A 3 -33.52 2.69 -13.15
N SER A 4 -32.77 1.61 -12.94
CA SER A 4 -31.41 1.67 -12.42
C SER A 4 -30.43 1.64 -13.58
N LEU A 5 -29.98 2.82 -13.99
CA LEU A 5 -28.86 3.01 -14.90
C LEU A 5 -27.66 2.18 -14.38
N LYS A 6 -27.44 0.99 -14.95
CA LYS A 6 -26.20 0.22 -14.80
C LYS A 6 -25.06 1.09 -15.32
N ARG A 7 -24.43 1.87 -14.43
CA ARG A 7 -23.15 2.52 -14.70
C ARG A 7 -22.19 1.45 -15.23
N ARG A 8 -21.84 1.51 -16.51
CA ARG A 8 -20.79 0.66 -17.08
C ARG A 8 -19.48 1.02 -16.39
N LEU A 9 -19.04 0.19 -15.46
CA LEU A 9 -17.73 0.34 -14.84
C LEU A 9 -16.68 -0.01 -15.89
N SER A 10 -15.69 0.87 -16.11
CA SER A 10 -14.60 0.65 -17.06
C SER A 10 -13.70 -0.54 -16.70
N TYR A 11 -13.78 -1.04 -15.46
CA TYR A 11 -12.96 -2.13 -14.95
C TYR A 11 -13.85 -3.22 -14.36
N SER A 12 -13.45 -4.48 -14.56
CA SER A 12 -14.05 -5.61 -13.88
C SER A 12 -13.79 -5.53 -12.37
N ARG A 13 -14.66 -6.15 -11.57
CA ARG A 13 -14.50 -6.19 -10.10
C ARG A 13 -13.20 -6.86 -9.67
N SER A 14 -12.75 -7.89 -10.40
CA SER A 14 -11.46 -8.55 -10.17
C SER A 14 -10.30 -7.59 -10.41
N ARG A 15 -10.33 -6.84 -11.52
CA ARG A 15 -9.30 -5.84 -11.83
C ARG A 15 -9.26 -4.71 -10.81
N LEU A 16 -10.42 -4.24 -10.34
CA LEU A 16 -10.48 -3.27 -9.25
C LEU A 16 -9.82 -3.80 -7.98
N ARG A 17 -10.00 -5.09 -7.67
CA ARG A 17 -9.38 -5.71 -6.49
C ARG A 17 -7.86 -5.78 -6.62
N GLU A 18 -7.36 -6.18 -7.79
CA GLU A 18 -5.91 -6.17 -8.07
C GLU A 18 -5.30 -4.78 -7.85
N ILE A 19 -5.97 -3.72 -8.33
CA ILE A 19 -5.52 -2.34 -8.17
C ILE A 19 -5.57 -1.94 -6.70
N PHE A 20 -6.69 -2.18 -6.01
CA PHE A 20 -6.91 -1.84 -4.61
C PHE A 20 -5.87 -2.48 -3.68
N ASP A 21 -5.52 -3.75 -3.93
CA ASP A 21 -4.59 -4.52 -3.11
C ASP A 21 -3.14 -4.07 -3.25
N ARG A 22 -2.80 -3.31 -4.30
CA ARG A 22 -1.44 -2.77 -4.50
C ARG A 22 -0.97 -1.90 -3.34
N THR A 23 -1.90 -1.25 -2.65
CA THR A 23 -1.64 -0.33 -1.53
C THR A 23 -2.35 -0.76 -0.26
N ASP A 24 -2.80 -2.02 -0.19
CA ASP A 24 -3.48 -2.56 1.00
C ASP A 24 -4.67 -1.68 1.42
N GLY A 25 -5.45 -1.22 0.44
CA GLY A 25 -6.62 -0.38 0.65
C GLY A 25 -6.35 1.06 1.09
N HIS A 26 -5.19 1.61 0.74
CA HIS A 26 -4.86 3.02 1.02
C HIS A 26 -4.68 3.82 -0.27
N CYS A 27 -5.06 5.10 -0.24
CA CYS A 27 -4.79 6.02 -1.33
C CYS A 27 -3.29 6.09 -1.59
N HIS A 28 -2.89 5.84 -2.83
CA HIS A 28 -1.46 5.84 -3.18
C HIS A 28 -0.81 7.24 -3.14
N ILE A 29 -1.60 8.30 -2.95
CA ILE A 29 -1.15 9.70 -2.85
C ILE A 29 -1.07 10.14 -1.38
N CYS A 30 -2.22 10.22 -0.69
CA CYS A 30 -2.30 10.75 0.67
C CYS A 30 -2.24 9.68 1.77
N HIS A 31 -2.19 8.39 1.40
CA HIS A 31 -2.18 7.25 2.33
C HIS A 31 -3.44 7.15 3.22
N GLY A 32 -4.52 7.86 2.88
CA GLY A 32 -5.83 7.71 3.53
C GLY A 32 -6.46 6.34 3.27
N LYS A 33 -7.22 5.81 4.23
CA LYS A 33 -7.93 4.52 4.07
C LYS A 33 -9.05 4.63 3.05
N LEU A 34 -9.19 3.58 2.24
CA LEU A 34 -10.21 3.43 1.22
C LEU A 34 -11.10 2.22 1.55
N SER A 35 -12.35 2.26 1.09
CA SER A 35 -13.24 1.08 1.12
C SER A 35 -13.43 0.58 -0.30
N PHE A 36 -13.21 -0.72 -0.51
CA PHE A 36 -13.33 -1.35 -1.81
C PHE A 36 -14.73 -1.16 -2.41
N GLU A 37 -15.75 -1.21 -1.56
CA GLU A 37 -17.18 -1.08 -1.88
C GLU A 37 -17.58 0.34 -2.29
N ARG A 38 -16.73 1.35 -1.99
CA ARG A 38 -16.97 2.77 -2.30
C ARG A 38 -16.27 3.22 -3.59
N TYR A 39 -15.99 2.30 -4.51
CA TYR A 39 -15.46 2.63 -5.83
C TYR A 39 -16.41 3.55 -6.61
N ALA A 40 -15.89 4.67 -7.12
CA ALA A 40 -16.63 5.69 -7.89
C ALA A 40 -17.85 6.31 -7.17
N LYS A 41 -17.93 6.21 -5.84
CA LYS A 41 -18.97 6.84 -5.02
C LYS A 41 -18.53 8.22 -4.52
N PHE A 42 -18.66 9.24 -5.36
CA PHE A 42 -18.25 10.60 -5.03
C PHE A 42 -18.96 11.13 -3.78
N GLY A 43 -18.23 11.86 -2.91
CA GLY A 43 -18.75 12.43 -1.67
C GLY A 43 -18.67 11.52 -0.45
N GLU A 44 -18.48 10.20 -0.62
CA GLU A 44 -18.35 9.29 0.51
C GLU A 44 -16.91 9.21 1.04
N GLN A 45 -16.75 9.11 2.36
CA GLN A 45 -15.44 8.87 2.98
C GLN A 45 -14.82 7.55 2.49
N GLY A 46 -13.54 7.54 2.14
CA GLY A 46 -12.88 6.33 1.62
C GLY A 46 -13.33 5.94 0.21
N SER A 47 -14.08 6.80 -0.48
CA SER A 47 -14.34 6.65 -1.91
C SER A 47 -13.07 6.80 -2.73
N TRP A 48 -13.01 6.07 -3.84
CA TRP A 48 -11.82 6.01 -4.67
C TRP A 48 -12.12 5.74 -6.14
N GLU A 49 -11.14 6.09 -6.96
CA GLU A 49 -11.09 5.84 -8.41
C GLU A 49 -9.73 5.24 -8.77
N VAL A 50 -9.67 4.61 -9.96
CA VAL A 50 -8.41 4.16 -10.54
C VAL A 50 -7.64 5.38 -11.04
N GLU A 51 -6.37 5.47 -10.65
CA GLU A 51 -5.47 6.57 -10.96
C GLU A 51 -4.23 6.07 -11.70
N HIS A 52 -3.78 6.82 -12.69
CA HIS A 52 -2.56 6.55 -13.45
C HIS A 52 -1.35 7.31 -12.89
N SER A 53 -0.40 6.57 -12.29
CA SER A 53 0.82 7.14 -11.71
C SER A 53 1.60 7.99 -12.72
N LYS A 54 1.70 7.53 -13.96
CA LYS A 54 2.04 8.34 -15.13
C LYS A 54 0.74 8.67 -15.86
N PRO A 55 0.31 9.96 -15.95
CA PRO A 55 -0.94 10.33 -16.60
C PRO A 55 -1.03 9.85 -18.06
N LYS A 56 -2.22 9.46 -18.53
CA LYS A 56 -2.45 9.08 -19.94
C LYS A 56 -1.98 10.15 -20.92
N ALA A 57 -2.30 11.41 -20.66
CA ALA A 57 -1.88 12.56 -21.46
C ALA A 57 -0.35 12.73 -21.58
N LYS A 58 0.44 12.03 -20.75
CA LYS A 58 1.91 12.03 -20.81
C LYS A 58 2.47 10.68 -21.26
N GLY A 59 1.66 9.83 -21.90
CA GLY A 59 2.05 8.48 -22.33
C GLY A 59 1.99 7.43 -21.22
N GLY A 60 1.04 7.57 -20.29
CA GLY A 60 0.72 6.57 -19.29
C GLY A 60 -0.08 5.39 -19.86
N THR A 61 0.21 4.16 -19.41
CA THR A 61 -0.47 2.94 -19.88
C THR A 61 -1.54 2.46 -18.91
N ASP A 62 -2.47 1.62 -19.38
CA ASP A 62 -3.47 0.91 -18.54
C ASP A 62 -2.94 -0.39 -17.91
N ARG A 63 -1.60 -0.58 -17.94
CA ARG A 63 -0.95 -1.72 -17.29
C ARG A 63 -1.08 -1.60 -15.77
N LEU A 64 -1.26 -2.73 -15.09
CA LEU A 64 -1.46 -2.77 -13.63
C LEU A 64 -0.35 -2.03 -12.87
N THR A 65 0.89 -2.05 -13.37
CA THR A 65 2.04 -1.36 -12.79
C THR A 65 1.86 0.16 -12.71
N ASN A 66 1.09 0.75 -13.62
CA ASN A 66 0.78 2.18 -13.67
C ASN A 66 -0.53 2.56 -12.96
N LEU A 67 -1.37 1.58 -12.60
CA LEU A 67 -2.68 1.82 -12.00
C LEU A 67 -2.66 1.70 -10.48
N TYR A 68 -3.21 2.67 -9.78
CA TYR A 68 -3.31 2.69 -8.32
C TYR A 68 -4.69 3.14 -7.85
N PRO A 69 -5.09 2.79 -6.62
CA PRO A 69 -6.28 3.36 -6.02
C PRO A 69 -5.93 4.75 -5.45
N ALA A 70 -6.79 5.73 -5.69
CA ALA A 70 -6.66 7.06 -5.12
C ALA A 70 -8.00 7.57 -4.63
N CYS A 71 -8.02 8.36 -3.55
CA CYS A 71 -9.19 9.15 -3.21
C CYS A 71 -9.62 9.96 -4.43
N ILE A 72 -10.92 10.10 -4.66
CA ILE A 72 -11.44 10.83 -5.83
C ILE A 72 -10.90 12.27 -5.86
N THR A 73 -10.85 12.93 -4.71
CA THR A 73 -10.29 14.28 -4.57
C THR A 73 -8.79 14.34 -4.89
N CYS A 74 -8.00 13.37 -4.41
CA CYS A 74 -6.56 13.28 -4.69
C CYS A 74 -6.29 13.01 -6.17
N ASN A 75 -7.06 12.12 -6.79
CA ASN A 75 -6.99 11.81 -8.22
C ASN A 75 -7.23 13.07 -9.06
N ARG A 76 -8.38 13.72 -8.85
CA ARG A 76 -8.77 14.93 -9.59
C ARG A 76 -7.82 16.09 -9.36
N SER A 77 -7.37 16.31 -8.12
CA SER A 77 -6.40 17.35 -7.79
C SER A 77 -5.04 17.10 -8.45
N LYS A 78 -4.59 15.85 -8.57
CA LYS A 78 -3.33 15.53 -9.25
C LYS A 78 -3.39 15.89 -10.74
N GLY A 79 -4.44 15.47 -11.44
CA GLY A 79 -4.55 15.64 -12.89
C GLY A 79 -3.33 15.10 -13.63
N THR A 80 -2.69 15.95 -14.46
CA THR A 80 -1.49 15.61 -15.25
C THR A 80 -0.16 15.86 -14.52
N ARG A 81 -0.20 16.30 -13.25
CA ARG A 81 1.00 16.55 -12.46
C ARG A 81 1.68 15.23 -12.07
N SER A 82 2.97 15.33 -11.72
CA SER A 82 3.75 14.15 -11.36
C SER A 82 3.26 13.55 -10.04
N THR A 83 3.18 12.22 -9.96
CA THR A 83 2.82 11.54 -8.71
C THR A 83 3.80 11.83 -7.58
N ARG A 84 5.10 11.97 -7.91
CA ARG A 84 6.15 12.31 -6.94
C ARG A 84 5.86 13.66 -6.29
N SER A 85 5.62 14.70 -7.08
CA SER A 85 5.38 16.06 -6.55
C SER A 85 4.11 16.14 -5.70
N ILE A 86 3.04 15.43 -6.10
CA ILE A 86 1.80 15.44 -5.30
C ILE A 86 1.95 14.65 -4.00
N ARG A 87 2.60 13.49 -4.00
CA ARG A 87 2.88 12.74 -2.76
C ARG A 87 3.73 13.53 -1.78
N ALA A 88 4.71 14.29 -2.28
CA ALA A 88 5.58 15.11 -1.44
C ALA A 88 4.78 16.16 -0.64
N ARG A 89 3.68 16.70 -1.19
CA ARG A 89 2.77 17.60 -0.46
C ARG A 89 2.09 16.94 0.75
N PHE A 90 1.99 15.61 0.76
CA PHE A 90 1.47 14.82 1.88
C PHE A 90 2.60 14.20 2.74
N GLY A 91 3.87 14.56 2.50
CA GLY A 91 5.01 13.99 3.24
C GLY A 91 5.43 12.59 2.79
N PHE A 92 5.02 12.15 1.59
CA PHE A 92 5.34 10.81 1.10
C PHE A 92 6.24 10.85 -0.13
N THR A 93 7.21 9.93 -0.18
CA THR A 93 8.08 9.72 -1.36
C THR A 93 7.59 8.56 -2.25
N ARG A 94 6.75 7.68 -1.71
CA ARG A 94 6.31 6.44 -2.37
C ARG A 94 4.87 6.04 -2.02
N ALA A 95 4.34 5.09 -2.78
CA ALA A 95 3.06 4.44 -2.47
C ALA A 95 3.16 3.57 -1.20
N PRO A 96 2.04 3.36 -0.49
CA PRO A 96 1.87 2.28 0.49
C PRO A 96 2.19 0.93 -0.13
N TYR A 97 2.62 -0.02 0.70
CA TYR A 97 2.91 -1.37 0.23
C TYR A 97 1.67 -2.25 0.20
N SER A 98 1.63 -3.22 -0.71
CA SER A 98 0.63 -4.29 -0.66
C SER A 98 0.80 -5.16 0.59
N LYS A 99 -0.29 -5.80 1.02
CA LYS A 99 -0.30 -6.70 2.18
C LYS A 99 0.76 -7.80 2.06
N ALA A 100 0.91 -8.39 0.87
CA ALA A 100 1.92 -9.40 0.59
C ALA A 100 3.35 -8.85 0.75
N LYS A 101 3.62 -7.63 0.28
CA LYS A 101 4.93 -6.99 0.43
C LYS A 101 5.23 -6.64 1.90
N LYS A 102 4.25 -6.14 2.65
CA LYS A 102 4.39 -5.92 4.11
C LYS A 102 4.74 -7.22 4.84
N ARG A 103 4.03 -8.32 4.54
CA ARG A 103 4.30 -9.66 5.12
C ARG A 103 5.72 -10.14 4.80
N ARG A 104 6.18 -10.01 3.55
CA ARG A 104 7.55 -10.38 3.15
C ARG A 104 8.61 -9.58 3.91
N ILE A 105 8.42 -8.27 4.04
CA ILE A 105 9.36 -7.42 4.80
C ILE A 105 9.40 -7.84 6.27
N LYS A 106 8.25 -8.02 6.92
CA LYS A 106 8.20 -8.49 8.31
C LYS A 106 8.86 -9.86 8.49
N LYS A 107 8.61 -10.82 7.60
CA LYS A 107 9.25 -12.15 7.64
C LYS A 107 10.77 -12.06 7.52
N ARG A 108 11.26 -11.19 6.63
CA ARG A 108 12.71 -10.93 6.47
C ARG A 108 13.31 -10.28 7.72
N ASN A 109 12.66 -9.24 8.24
CA ASN A 109 13.14 -8.53 9.44
C ASN A 109 13.16 -9.46 10.67
N ARG A 110 12.17 -10.34 10.83
CA ARG A 110 12.14 -11.37 11.88
C ARG A 110 13.33 -12.33 11.77
N ARG A 111 13.57 -12.88 10.57
CA ARG A 111 14.68 -13.81 10.34
C ARG A 111 16.02 -13.14 10.61
N PHE A 112 16.21 -11.94 10.07
CA PHE A 112 17.44 -11.18 10.28
C PHE A 112 17.66 -10.84 11.76
N GLY A 113 16.62 -10.36 12.44
CA GLY A 113 16.67 -10.05 13.87
C GLY A 113 16.99 -11.28 14.72
N ALA A 114 16.42 -12.44 14.40
CA ALA A 114 16.71 -13.69 15.10
C ALA A 114 18.17 -14.13 14.92
N VAL A 115 18.70 -14.07 13.69
CA VAL A 115 20.09 -14.42 13.40
C VAL A 115 21.05 -13.48 14.12
N LEU A 116 20.81 -12.17 14.04
CA LEU A 116 21.64 -11.17 14.72
C LEU A 116 21.58 -11.32 16.25
N GLY A 117 20.37 -11.49 16.80
CA GLY A 117 20.18 -11.68 18.24
C GLY A 117 20.88 -12.94 18.74
N GLY A 118 20.75 -14.06 18.03
CA GLY A 118 21.45 -15.30 18.35
C GLY A 118 22.97 -15.12 18.34
N ALA A 119 23.52 -14.51 17.28
CA ALA A 119 24.96 -14.26 17.17
C ALA A 119 25.50 -13.41 18.33
N LEU A 120 24.80 -12.35 18.72
CA LEU A 120 25.17 -11.51 19.86
C LEU A 120 25.02 -12.24 21.20
N GLY A 121 24.02 -13.10 21.33
CA GLY A 121 23.75 -13.81 22.58
C GLY A 121 24.69 -14.97 22.89
N VAL A 122 25.42 -15.49 21.89
CA VAL A 122 26.43 -16.54 22.11
C VAL A 122 27.49 -16.10 23.14
N CYS A 123 27.80 -14.80 23.23
CA CYS A 123 28.71 -14.25 24.24
C CYS A 123 28.27 -14.51 25.70
N TRP A 124 26.98 -14.77 25.93
CA TRP A 124 26.39 -15.09 27.23
C TRP A 124 25.87 -16.54 27.33
N GLY A 125 26.38 -17.43 26.46
CA GLY A 125 26.02 -18.84 26.45
C GLY A 125 24.63 -19.13 25.86
N ALA A 126 24.16 -20.37 26.04
CA ALA A 126 22.95 -20.87 25.39
C ALA A 126 21.66 -20.11 25.79
N THR A 127 21.55 -19.73 27.07
CA THR A 127 20.42 -18.96 27.60
C THR A 127 20.40 -17.54 27.04
N GLY A 128 21.56 -16.87 26.98
CA GLY A 128 21.72 -15.55 26.37
C GLY A 128 21.34 -15.55 24.89
N ALA A 129 21.80 -16.55 24.13
CA ALA A 129 21.43 -16.75 22.73
C ALA A 129 19.91 -16.93 22.56
N ALA A 130 19.28 -17.79 23.38
CA ALA A 130 17.83 -18.03 23.30
C ALA A 130 17.02 -16.75 23.56
N ILE A 131 17.38 -15.98 24.59
CA ILE A 131 16.69 -14.72 24.94
C ILE A 131 16.81 -13.72 23.78
N LEU A 132 18.01 -13.50 23.26
CA LEU A 132 18.22 -12.49 22.21
C LEU A 132 17.63 -12.90 20.85
N ILE A 133 17.49 -14.20 20.56
CA ILE A 133 16.70 -14.68 19.41
C ILE A 133 15.24 -14.22 19.54
N VAL A 134 14.62 -14.42 20.71
CA VAL A 134 13.22 -14.03 20.94
C VAL A 134 13.06 -12.51 20.81
N VAL A 135 13.95 -11.73 21.42
CA VAL A 135 13.96 -10.26 21.28
C VAL A 135 14.09 -9.86 19.81
N GLY A 136 15.01 -10.46 19.06
CA GLY A 136 15.20 -10.22 17.64
C GLY A 136 13.96 -10.55 16.79
N LEU A 137 13.24 -11.63 17.11
CA LEU A 137 11.98 -11.99 16.47
C LEU A 137 10.88 -10.94 16.74
N LEU A 138 10.78 -10.42 17.97
CA LEU A 138 9.79 -9.40 18.35
C LEU A 138 10.08 -8.06 17.70
N LEU A 139 11.33 -7.59 17.75
CA LEU A 139 11.75 -6.34 17.11
C LEU A 139 11.56 -6.37 15.60
N GLY A 140 11.82 -7.52 14.96
CA GLY A 140 11.56 -7.71 13.53
C GLY A 140 10.09 -7.49 13.12
N ASN A 141 9.14 -7.72 14.04
CA ASN A 141 7.72 -7.42 13.80
C ASN A 141 7.40 -5.92 13.93
N PHE A 142 8.04 -5.24 14.88
CA PHE A 142 7.82 -3.81 15.17
C PHE A 142 8.43 -2.88 14.12
N LEU A 143 9.63 -3.21 13.62
CA LEU A 143 10.37 -2.43 12.61
C LEU A 143 9.81 -2.57 11.17
N GLY A 144 8.65 -3.19 11.02
CA GLY A 144 7.97 -3.34 9.73
C GLY A 144 7.26 -2.06 9.26
N PRO A 145 6.99 -1.92 7.95
CA PRO A 145 6.22 -0.80 7.42
C PRO A 145 4.79 -0.78 7.99
N ARG A 146 4.38 0.36 8.54
CA ARG A 146 3.03 0.57 9.12
C ARG A 146 1.98 0.93 8.05
N LYS A 147 2.36 1.67 7.02
CA LYS A 147 1.52 2.08 5.87
C LYS A 147 2.19 1.69 4.56
#